data_AF-A0A523CI70-F1
#
_entry.id   AF-A0A523CI70-F1
#
_cell.length_a   1.000
_cell.length_b   1.000
_cell.length_c   1.000
_cell.angle_alpha   90.00
_cell.angle_beta   90.00
_cell.angle_gamma   90.00
#
_symmetry.space_group_name_H-M   'P 1'
#
loop_
_entity.id
_entity.type
_entity.pdbx_description
1 polymer ?
#
loop_
_entity_poly.entity_id
_entity_poly.type
_entity_poly.pdbx_seq_one_letter_code
_entity_poly.pdbx_strand_id
1 'polypeptide(L)' 'MKKPSSSATSLKELINHAISDLEITPSEYQQIMDHAHDDGHIDKEEQVLLAQFHAMLNNGTLKRVRE' A
#
# COMPACT_ATOMS: atom_id res chain seq x y z
N MET A 1 -5.16 19.43 -11.62
CA MET A 1 -4.47 18.73 -10.52
C MET A 1 -5.55 18.07 -9.68
N LYS A 2 -5.73 16.74 -9.79
CA LYS A 2 -6.64 16.02 -8.89
C LYS A 2 -5.96 15.98 -7.53
N LYS A 3 -6.68 16.36 -6.47
CA LYS A 3 -6.20 16.16 -5.10
C LYS A 3 -6.20 14.64 -4.85
N PRO A 4 -5.15 14.07 -4.27
CA PRO A 4 -5.19 12.68 -3.86
C PRO A 4 -6.37 12.52 -2.90
N SER A 5 -7.14 11.44 -3.05
CA SER A 5 -8.13 11.02 -2.07
C SER A 5 -7.44 10.84 -0.71
N SER A 6 -8.17 11.10 0.38
CA SER A 6 -7.61 10.93 1.73
C SER A 6 -7.12 9.49 1.97
N SER A 7 -7.77 8.51 1.33
CA SER A 7 -7.37 7.10 1.28
C SER A 7 -6.01 6.91 0.57
N ALA A 8 -5.79 7.53 -0.60
CA ALA A 8 -4.52 7.45 -1.32
C ALA A 8 -3.33 8.01 -0.53
N THR A 9 -3.56 9.04 0.30
CA THR A 9 -2.52 9.60 1.17
C THR A 9 -2.13 8.60 2.26
N SER A 10 -3.12 8.03 2.95
CA SER A 10 -2.91 7.03 4.01
C SER A 10 -2.27 5.74 3.47
N LEU A 11 -2.71 5.28 2.30
CA LEU A 11 -2.14 4.14 1.58
C LEU A 11 -0.65 4.35 1.29
N LYS A 12 -0.30 5.55 0.81
CA LYS A 12 1.08 5.91 0.52
C LYS A 12 1.94 5.96 1.79
N GLU A 13 1.40 6.40 2.91
CA GLU A 13 2.14 6.40 4.19
C GLU A 13 2.43 4.99 4.67
N LEU A 14 1.44 4.08 4.63
CA LEU A 14 1.64 2.66 4.99
C LEU A 14 2.66 1.98 4.08
N ILE A 15 2.57 2.21 2.77
CA ILE A 15 3.54 1.65 1.80
C ILE A 15 4.95 2.19 2.09
N ASN A 16 5.10 3.49 2.37
CA ASN A 16 6.41 4.06 2.71
C ASN A 16 6.96 3.53 4.03
N HIS A 17 6.11 3.29 5.02
CA HIS A 17 6.51 2.70 6.28
C HIS A 17 7.08 1.29 6.07
N ALA A 18 6.34 0.43 5.37
CA ALA A 18 6.79 -0.91 5.01
C ALA A 18 8.11 -0.88 4.20
N ILE A 19 8.27 0.07 3.28
CA ILE A 19 9.51 0.23 2.49
C ILE A 19 10.67 0.66 3.39
N SER A 20 10.42 1.54 4.36
CA SER A 20 11.43 1.99 5.33
C SER A 20 11.90 0.83 6.20
N ASP A 21 10.98 -0.04 6.60
CA ASP A 21 11.27 -1.22 7.42
C ASP A 21 11.79 -2.39 6.57
N LEU A 22 11.65 -2.32 5.24
CA LEU A 22 11.95 -3.38 4.26
C LEU A 22 11.20 -4.69 4.52
N GLU A 23 10.18 -4.63 5.38
CA GLU A 23 9.43 -5.75 5.89
C GLU A 23 7.96 -5.38 5.87
N ILE A 24 7.10 -6.38 5.69
CA ILE A 24 5.66 -6.21 5.84
C ILE A 24 5.03 -7.44 6.45
N THR A 25 4.23 -7.21 7.47
CA THR A 25 3.41 -8.23 8.11
C THR A 25 2.12 -8.49 7.31
N PRO A 26 1.48 -9.65 7.50
CA PRO A 26 0.18 -9.92 6.91
C PRO A 26 -0.89 -8.92 7.35
N SER A 27 -0.81 -8.43 8.60
CA SER A 27 -1.75 -7.45 9.16
C SER A 27 -1.60 -6.09 8.48
N GLU A 28 -0.38 -5.59 8.29
CA GLU A 28 -0.13 -4.34 7.55
C GLU A 28 -0.57 -4.45 6.10
N TYR A 29 -0.26 -5.58 5.44
CA TYR A 29 -0.75 -5.83 4.08
C TYR A 29 -2.29 -5.78 4.02
N GLN A 30 -2.96 -6.38 5.01
CA GLN A 30 -4.41 -6.35 5.10
C GLN A 30 -4.92 -4.93 5.32
N GLN A 31 -4.28 -4.13 6.18
CA GLN A 31 -4.62 -2.72 6.40
C GLN A 31 -4.48 -1.87 5.14
N ILE A 32 -3.42 -2.08 4.34
CA ILE A 32 -3.24 -1.41 3.05
C ILE A 32 -4.40 -1.74 2.10
N MET A 33 -4.79 -3.01 2.03
CA MET A 33 -5.91 -3.44 1.18
C MET A 33 -7.26 -2.95 1.69
N ASP A 34 -7.45 -2.92 3.00
CA ASP A 34 -8.67 -2.42 3.64
C ASP A 34 -8.82 -0.93 3.37
N HIS A 35 -7.76 -0.14 3.60
CA HIS A 35 -7.76 1.30 3.29
C HIS A 35 -7.96 1.63 1.82
N ALA A 36 -7.42 0.81 0.91
CA ALA A 36 -7.67 0.99 -0.51
C ALA A 36 -9.12 0.68 -0.92
N HIS A 37 -9.84 -0.13 -0.13
CA HIS A 37 -11.23 -0.51 -0.39
C HIS A 37 -12.25 0.22 0.50
N ASP A 38 -11.82 0.93 1.54
CA ASP A 38 -12.68 1.56 2.56
C ASP A 38 -13.65 2.59 1.95
N ASP A 39 -13.21 3.39 0.99
CA ASP A 39 -14.06 4.36 0.29
C ASP A 39 -14.96 3.70 -0.79
N GLY A 40 -14.88 2.37 -0.95
CA GLY A 40 -15.61 1.60 -1.97
C GLY A 40 -15.20 1.93 -3.40
N HIS A 41 -14.18 2.76 -3.59
CA HIS A 41 -13.67 3.20 -4.88
C HIS A 41 -12.15 3.19 -4.87
N ILE A 42 -11.54 2.45 -5.80
CA ILE A 42 -10.09 2.52 -6.04
C ILE A 42 -9.88 3.46 -7.22
N ASP A 43 -9.36 4.65 -6.96
CA ASP A 43 -8.97 5.58 -8.02
C ASP A 43 -7.75 5.06 -8.79
N LYS A 44 -7.51 5.63 -9.98
CA LYS A 44 -6.31 5.31 -10.78
C LYS A 44 -5.01 5.51 -10.01
N GLU A 45 -4.95 6.49 -9.10
CA GLU A 45 -3.76 6.73 -8.27
C GLU A 45 -3.52 5.60 -7.27
N GLU A 46 -4.58 5.11 -6.61
CA GLU A 46 -4.51 3.98 -5.68
C GLU A 46 -4.18 2.67 -6.40
N GLN A 47 -4.74 2.45 -7.59
CA GLN A 47 -4.36 1.30 -8.42
C GLN A 47 -2.86 1.31 -8.75
N VAL A 48 -2.30 2.47 -9.09
CA VAL A 48 -0.87 2.61 -9.39
C VAL A 48 -0.01 2.40 -8.15
N LEU A 49 -0.44 2.91 -6.98
CA LEU A 49 0.23 2.70 -5.70
C LEU A 49 0.25 1.22 -5.29
N LEU A 50 -0.90 0.55 -5.36
CA LEU A 50 -1.02 -0.89 -5.10
C LEU A 50 -0.17 -1.71 -6.06
N ALA A 51 -0.19 -1.38 -7.36
CA ALA A 51 0.64 -2.05 -8.35
C ALA A 51 2.13 -1.90 -8.05
N GLN A 52 2.58 -0.69 -7.66
CA GLN A 52 3.97 -0.46 -7.24
C GLN A 52 4.33 -1.25 -5.99
N PHE A 53 3.44 -1.26 -4.99
CA PHE A 53 3.62 -2.02 -3.76
C PHE A 53 3.74 -3.53 -4.03
N HIS A 54 2.87 -4.09 -4.86
CA HIS A 54 2.98 -5.48 -5.31
C HIS A 54 4.26 -5.76 -6.11
N ALA A 55 4.69 -4.83 -6.96
CA ALA A 55 5.95 -4.94 -7.68
C ALA A 55 7.15 -4.97 -6.72
N MET A 56 7.11 -4.17 -5.65
CA MET A 56 8.13 -4.14 -4.59
C MET A 56 8.13 -5.42 -3.72
N LEU A 57 6.99 -6.05 -3.53
CA LEU A 57 6.93 -7.38 -2.91
C LEU A 57 7.50 -8.46 -3.83
N ASN A 58 7.18 -8.36 -5.12
CA ASN A 58 7.60 -9.36 -6.12
C ASN A 58 9.08 -9.25 -6.48
N ASN A 59 9.64 -8.04 -6.51
CA ASN A 59 11.07 -7.82 -6.78
C ASN A 59 11.95 -8.08 -5.54
N GLY A 60 11.36 -8.25 -4.35
CA GLY A 60 12.05 -8.50 -3.08
C GLY A 60 12.56 -7.25 -2.35
N THR A 61 12.16 -6.03 -2.76
CA THR A 61 12.38 -4.80 -1.99
C THR A 61 11.66 -4.88 -0.64
N LEU A 62 10.45 -5.42 -0.62
CA LEU A 62 9.69 -5.70 0.59
C LEU A 62 9.70 -7.19 0.90
N LYS A 63 10.07 -7.56 2.14
CA LYS A 63 10.00 -8.94 2.61
C LYS A 63 8.73 -9.17 3.40
N ARG A 64 7.96 -10.19 3.01
CA ARG A 64 6.84 -10.65 3.83
C ARG A 64 7.37 -11.39 5.04
N VAL A 65 7.16 -10.82 6.22
CA VAL A 65 7.47 -11.46 7.50
C VAL A 65 6.23 -12.12 8.06
N ARG A 66 6.41 -13.15 8.90
CA ARG A 66 5.32 -13.71 9.70
C ARG A 66 5.32 -12.94 11.02
N GLU A 67 4.15 -12.43 11.38
CA GLU A 67 3.91 -11.79 12.68
C GLU A 67 4.13 -12.78 13.84
#